data_AF-A0A239R5K1-F1
#
_entry.id   AF-A0A239R5K1-F1
#
_cell.length_a   1.000
_cell.length_b   1.000
_cell.length_c   1.000
_cell.angle_alpha   90.00
_cell.angle_beta   90.00
_cell.angle_gamma   90.00
#
_symmetry.space_group_name_H-M   'P 1'
#
loop_
_entity.id
_entity.type
_entity.pdbx_description
1 polymer ?
#
loop_
_entity_poly.entity_id
_entity_poly.type
_entity_poly.pdbx_seq_one_letter_code
_entity_poly.pdbx_strand_id
1 'polypeptide(L)'
;MSKKKKKKNRIAKDKSNENTKVTLHKRSEFESKSNDKSNSRGEPLYKPKSIGEAIVVYTCIAILTVFPLILIIVCVGLAIYTAITDVDRTAPAGKRQSNVELYGETIYLKKVDDDSYRIVSEKDDYDREFVWKEKAHSYCDRHSYNYIWYDKDSKEWMYWIYTISDDYSIYGWMKYDENGWTIETKDGWKKLPEKHNRERLWYIVEM
;
A
#
# COMPACT_ATOMS: atom_id res chain seq x y z
N MET A 1 -42.10 5.08 -46.19
CA MET A 1 -41.27 3.96 -46.69
C MET A 1 -40.68 3.22 -45.49
N SER A 2 -41.19 2.02 -45.19
CA SER A 2 -40.50 0.71 -45.33
C SER A 2 -39.66 0.35 -44.09
N LYS A 3 -40.21 -0.34 -43.07
CA LYS A 3 -40.40 -1.81 -42.88
C LYS A 3 -39.14 -2.61 -42.48
N LYS A 4 -39.28 -3.30 -41.33
CA LYS A 4 -38.74 -4.64 -40.95
C LYS A 4 -37.23 -4.67 -40.58
N LYS A 5 -36.72 -5.46 -39.61
CA LYS A 5 -37.15 -6.78 -39.11
C LYS A 5 -36.39 -7.15 -37.80
N LYS A 6 -37.06 -7.95 -36.95
CA LYS A 6 -36.59 -8.69 -35.76
C LYS A 6 -35.38 -9.62 -36.01
N LYS A 7 -34.60 -9.92 -34.96
CA LYS A 7 -34.24 -11.31 -34.60
C LYS A 7 -33.90 -11.49 -33.11
N LYS A 8 -34.70 -12.32 -32.43
CA LYS A 8 -34.37 -13.02 -31.17
C LYS A 8 -33.29 -14.07 -31.46
N ASN A 9 -32.44 -14.36 -30.47
CA ASN A 9 -31.97 -15.73 -30.22
C ASN A 9 -31.67 -15.91 -28.73
N ARG A 10 -32.47 -16.76 -28.08
CA ARG A 10 -32.14 -17.50 -26.86
C ARG A 10 -31.52 -18.82 -27.30
N ILE A 11 -30.43 -19.26 -26.68
CA ILE A 11 -30.07 -20.68 -26.59
C ILE A 11 -29.68 -20.96 -25.14
N ALA A 12 -30.38 -21.93 -24.56
CA ALA A 12 -30.04 -22.64 -23.34
C ALA A 12 -29.36 -23.97 -23.71
N LYS A 13 -28.45 -24.45 -22.85
CA LYS A 13 -28.03 -25.86 -22.68
C LYS A 13 -27.18 -25.93 -21.40
N ASP A 14 -27.70 -26.51 -20.31
CA ASP A 14 -27.56 -27.91 -19.85
C ASP A 14 -26.10 -28.31 -19.55
N LYS A 15 -25.71 -28.45 -18.28
CA LYS A 15 -25.81 -29.63 -17.36
C LYS A 15 -24.64 -30.61 -17.49
N SER A 16 -23.88 -30.76 -16.40
CA SER A 16 -23.27 -32.01 -15.87
C SER A 16 -22.35 -31.63 -14.70
N ASN A 17 -22.75 -31.74 -13.44
CA ASN A 17 -22.53 -32.89 -12.55
C ASN A 17 -21.10 -33.45 -12.53
N GLU A 18 -20.42 -33.28 -11.39
CA GLU A 18 -19.57 -34.35 -10.84
C GLU A 18 -19.70 -34.38 -9.32
N ASN A 19 -20.20 -35.53 -8.85
CA ASN A 19 -20.37 -35.91 -7.46
C ASN A 19 -19.08 -36.54 -6.97
N THR A 20 -18.57 -36.13 -5.80
CA THR A 20 -17.68 -36.99 -5.01
C THR A 20 -18.39 -37.37 -3.73
N LYS A 21 -18.98 -38.56 -3.79
CA LYS A 21 -19.67 -39.26 -2.72
C LYS A 21 -18.65 -40.20 -2.07
N VAL A 22 -18.17 -39.88 -0.87
CA VAL A 22 -17.39 -40.83 -0.06
C VAL A 22 -18.33 -41.46 0.96
N THR A 23 -18.54 -42.75 0.74
CA THR A 23 -19.30 -43.69 1.55
C THR A 23 -18.50 -44.05 2.80
N LEU A 24 -19.10 -43.95 3.99
CA LEU A 24 -18.64 -44.72 5.15
C LEU A 24 -19.84 -45.38 5.82
N HIS A 25 -19.73 -46.70 5.89
CA HIS A 25 -20.76 -47.67 6.19
C HIS A 25 -20.50 -48.25 7.58
N LYS A 26 -21.57 -48.45 8.35
CA LYS A 26 -21.74 -49.36 9.52
C LYS A 26 -20.89 -49.04 10.77
N ARG A 27 -21.50 -48.69 11.90
CA ARG A 27 -22.36 -49.50 12.82
C ARG A 27 -21.57 -50.57 13.57
N SER A 28 -21.30 -50.30 14.85
CA SER A 28 -21.46 -51.27 15.93
C SER A 28 -21.71 -50.53 17.24
N GLU A 29 -22.91 -50.71 17.77
CA GLU A 29 -23.26 -50.48 19.17
C GLU A 29 -22.35 -51.36 20.05
N PHE A 30 -21.83 -50.78 21.14
CA PHE A 30 -21.55 -51.54 22.35
C PHE A 30 -21.77 -50.62 23.55
N GLU A 31 -22.88 -50.86 24.24
CA GLU A 31 -23.07 -50.41 25.61
C GLU A 31 -21.99 -51.03 26.51
N SER A 32 -21.45 -50.26 27.43
CA SER A 32 -21.74 -50.42 28.87
C SER A 32 -20.60 -49.91 29.77
N LYS A 33 -21.06 -49.33 30.89
CA LYS A 33 -20.40 -49.20 32.20
C LYS A 33 -19.32 -48.12 32.38
N SER A 34 -19.80 -47.02 32.96
CA SER A 34 -19.33 -46.43 34.23
C SER A 34 -17.95 -46.86 34.72
N ASN A 35 -17.02 -45.90 34.78
CA ASN A 35 -16.23 -45.71 35.99
C ASN A 35 -15.67 -44.28 36.03
N ASP A 36 -16.00 -43.59 37.11
CA ASP A 36 -15.21 -42.49 37.64
C ASP A 36 -13.72 -42.84 37.59
N LYS A 37 -12.90 -41.94 37.02
CA LYS A 37 -11.61 -41.57 37.63
C LYS A 37 -10.96 -40.39 36.92
N SER A 38 -10.94 -39.29 37.68
CA SER A 38 -9.82 -38.36 37.83
C SER A 38 -9.25 -37.73 36.56
N ASN A 39 -9.61 -36.46 36.38
CA ASN A 39 -8.69 -35.38 36.02
C ASN A 39 -7.25 -35.70 36.47
N SER A 40 -6.43 -36.26 35.59
CA SER A 40 -4.97 -36.21 35.72
C SER A 40 -4.50 -35.02 34.91
N ARG A 41 -4.62 -33.83 35.52
CA ARG A 41 -3.61 -32.78 35.29
C ARG A 41 -2.28 -33.48 35.46
N GLY A 42 -1.48 -33.57 34.41
CA GLY A 42 -0.13 -34.13 34.48
C GLY A 42 0.63 -33.38 35.57
N GLU A 43 0.75 -34.01 36.75
CA GLU A 43 1.57 -33.47 37.81
C GLU A 43 3.02 -33.46 37.32
N PRO A 44 3.78 -32.39 37.59
CA PRO A 44 5.19 -32.36 37.23
C PRO A 44 5.90 -33.54 37.89
N LEU A 45 6.71 -34.27 37.10
CA LEU A 45 7.42 -35.49 37.49
C LEU A 45 8.41 -35.27 38.66
N TYR A 46 8.67 -34.02 39.04
CA TYR A 46 9.44 -33.62 40.20
C TYR A 46 8.57 -32.79 41.14
N LYS A 47 8.08 -33.39 42.22
CA LYS A 47 7.47 -32.64 43.34
C LYS A 47 8.59 -31.95 44.13
N PRO A 48 8.61 -30.61 44.22
CA PRO A 48 9.61 -29.89 45.00
C PRO A 48 9.49 -30.29 46.48
N LYS A 49 10.61 -30.61 47.13
CA LYS A 49 10.64 -31.07 48.53
C LYS A 49 10.51 -29.91 49.53
N SER A 50 10.72 -28.68 49.08
CA SER A 50 10.57 -27.47 49.91
C SER A 50 9.86 -26.35 49.16
N ILE A 51 9.27 -25.42 49.90
CA ILE A 51 8.63 -24.20 49.35
C ILE A 51 9.64 -23.39 48.52
N GLY A 52 10.92 -23.37 48.91
CA GLY A 52 11.99 -22.69 48.18
C GLY A 52 12.24 -23.30 46.80
N GLU A 53 12.30 -24.62 46.68
CA GLU A 53 12.46 -25.31 45.39
C GLU A 53 11.24 -25.07 44.47
N ALA A 54 10.03 -25.04 45.04
CA ALA A 54 8.82 -24.76 44.28
C ALA A 54 8.89 -23.36 43.62
N ILE A 55 9.24 -22.34 44.41
CA ILE A 55 9.37 -20.96 43.92
C ILE A 55 10.39 -20.88 42.78
N VAL A 56 11.55 -21.52 42.93
CA VAL A 56 12.60 -21.52 41.90
C VAL A 56 12.11 -22.19 40.61
N VAL A 57 11.50 -23.37 40.71
CA VAL A 57 11.00 -24.11 39.53
C VAL A 57 9.91 -23.33 38.80
N TYR A 58 8.93 -22.78 39.53
CA TYR A 58 7.87 -21.97 38.91
C TYR A 58 8.41 -20.67 38.30
N THR A 59 9.41 -20.05 38.92
CA THR A 59 10.06 -18.86 38.37
C THR A 59 10.80 -19.19 37.07
N CYS A 60 11.54 -20.31 37.02
CA CYS A 60 12.21 -20.77 35.80
C CYS A 60 11.21 -21.10 34.69
N ILE A 61 10.10 -21.77 34.99
CA ILE A 61 9.04 -22.05 34.01
C ILE A 61 8.40 -20.75 33.51
N ALA A 62 8.12 -19.79 34.40
CA ALA A 62 7.57 -18.49 34.02
C ALA A 62 8.53 -17.71 33.11
N ILE A 63 9.83 -17.68 33.42
CA ILE A 63 10.84 -17.05 32.55
C ILE A 63 10.90 -17.77 31.20
N LEU A 64 10.96 -19.10 31.18
CA LEU A 64 11.07 -19.88 29.93
C LEU A 64 9.82 -19.84 29.05
N THR A 65 8.65 -19.50 29.59
CA THR A 65 7.39 -19.47 28.83
C THR A 65 6.90 -18.06 28.53
N VAL A 66 7.00 -17.14 29.49
CA VAL A 66 6.48 -15.77 29.36
C VAL A 66 7.49 -14.89 28.63
N PHE A 67 8.78 -15.01 28.91
CA PHE A 67 9.81 -14.19 28.26
C PHE A 67 9.86 -14.38 26.73
N PRO A 68 9.87 -15.61 26.17
CA PRO A 68 9.84 -15.78 24.72
C PRO A 68 8.52 -15.28 24.11
N LEU A 69 7.39 -15.40 24.81
CA LEU A 69 6.11 -14.87 24.34
C LEU A 69 6.15 -13.34 24.21
N ILE A 70 6.69 -12.64 25.23
CA ILE A 70 6.88 -11.19 25.19
C ILE A 70 7.83 -10.80 24.05
N LEU A 71 8.94 -11.53 23.88
CA LEU A 71 9.87 -11.31 22.77
C LEU A 71 9.19 -11.45 21.41
N ILE A 72 8.37 -12.49 21.21
CA ILE A 72 7.61 -12.70 19.98
C ILE A 72 6.65 -11.53 19.74
N ILE A 73 5.90 -11.10 20.77
CA ILE A 73 4.98 -9.96 20.64
C ILE A 73 5.73 -8.68 20.29
N VAL A 74 6.89 -8.42 20.89
CA VAL A 74 7.74 -7.27 20.57
C VAL A 74 8.29 -7.38 19.15
N CYS A 75 8.77 -8.54 18.72
CA CYS A 75 9.27 -8.74 17.35
C CYS A 75 8.17 -8.58 16.30
N VAL A 76 6.97 -9.12 16.54
CA VAL A 76 5.81 -8.95 15.66
C VAL A 76 5.33 -7.51 15.66
N GLY A 77 5.28 -6.87 16.84
CA GLY A 77 4.95 -5.44 16.97
C GLY A 77 5.93 -4.55 16.22
N LEU A 78 7.23 -4.84 16.32
CA LEU A 78 8.27 -4.16 15.53
C LEU A 78 8.12 -4.44 14.04
N ALA A 79 7.87 -5.68 13.62
CA ALA A 79 7.68 -6.02 12.20
C ALA A 79 6.44 -5.36 11.59
N ILE A 80 5.34 -5.26 12.35
CA ILE A 80 4.13 -4.53 11.94
C ILE A 80 4.39 -3.03 11.95
N TYR A 81 5.07 -2.51 12.98
CA TYR A 81 5.44 -1.10 13.05
C TYR A 81 6.32 -0.73 11.85
N THR A 82 7.39 -1.48 11.58
CA THR A 82 8.22 -1.29 10.39
C THR A 82 7.41 -1.47 9.13
N ALA A 83 6.51 -2.47 8.99
CA ALA A 83 5.69 -2.59 7.77
C ALA A 83 4.71 -1.42 7.56
N ILE A 84 4.22 -0.78 8.63
CA ILE A 84 3.32 0.38 8.55
C ILE A 84 4.11 1.68 8.38
N THR A 85 5.28 1.81 9.00
CA THR A 85 6.16 2.98 8.87
C THR A 85 7.11 2.93 7.67
N ASP A 86 7.35 1.74 7.10
CA ASP A 86 8.01 1.46 5.81
C ASP A 86 7.03 1.58 4.64
N VAL A 87 5.83 2.14 4.88
CA VAL A 87 5.25 3.05 3.89
C VAL A 87 5.96 4.41 3.97
N ASP A 88 7.24 4.42 4.34
CA ASP A 88 8.19 5.32 3.74
C ASP A 88 8.08 5.06 2.24
N ARG A 89 7.42 5.99 1.53
CA ARG A 89 7.23 5.98 0.07
C ARG A 89 8.58 6.12 -0.68
N THR A 90 9.66 5.63 -0.09
CA THR A 90 11.04 5.73 -0.50
C THR A 90 11.43 4.47 -1.27
N ALA A 91 10.97 4.39 -2.50
CA ALA A 91 11.66 3.64 -3.53
C ALA A 91 11.71 4.48 -4.83
N PRO A 92 12.90 4.75 -5.38
CA PRO A 92 14.07 5.27 -4.70
C PRO A 92 14.07 6.82 -4.76
N ALA A 93 13.87 7.47 -3.61
CA ALA A 93 14.26 8.88 -3.45
C ALA A 93 15.80 9.06 -3.61
N GLY A 94 16.58 7.98 -3.57
CA GLY A 94 18.05 7.95 -3.49
C GLY A 94 18.86 8.52 -4.66
N LYS A 95 18.23 9.21 -5.61
CA LYS A 95 18.94 10.06 -6.60
C LYS A 95 18.20 11.36 -6.94
N ARG A 96 17.11 11.71 -6.25
CA ARG A 96 16.43 12.99 -6.51
C ARG A 96 17.33 14.10 -6.00
N GLN A 97 17.86 14.87 -6.94
CA GLN A 97 18.66 16.03 -6.60
C GLN A 97 17.76 17.11 -6.04
N SER A 98 18.26 17.85 -5.06
CA SER A 98 17.59 19.07 -4.62
C SER A 98 17.44 20.02 -5.80
N ASN A 99 16.24 20.58 -5.93
CA ASN A 99 15.94 21.66 -6.85
C ASN A 99 15.97 23.02 -6.16
N VAL A 100 16.22 23.08 -4.85
CA VAL A 100 16.19 24.32 -4.06
C VAL A 100 17.20 25.34 -4.57
N GLU A 101 18.38 24.90 -5.03
CA GLU A 101 19.38 25.80 -5.62
C GLU A 101 18.91 26.44 -6.93
N LEU A 102 18.02 25.77 -7.68
CA LEU A 102 17.51 26.24 -8.97
C LEU A 102 16.27 27.13 -8.82
N TYR A 103 15.34 26.72 -7.97
CA TYR A 103 14.01 27.34 -7.87
C TYR A 103 13.66 27.90 -6.49
N GLY A 104 14.59 27.84 -5.53
CA GLY A 104 14.35 28.25 -4.14
C GLY A 104 13.57 27.21 -3.33
N GLU A 105 13.25 27.54 -2.08
CA GLU A 105 12.46 26.66 -1.20
C GLU A 105 10.97 26.63 -1.55
N THR A 106 10.50 27.62 -2.31
CA THR A 106 9.09 27.74 -2.71
C THR A 106 9.00 28.09 -4.18
N ILE A 107 8.13 27.37 -4.89
CA ILE A 107 7.75 27.65 -6.28
C ILE A 107 6.37 28.27 -6.29
N TYR A 108 6.25 29.41 -6.99
CA TYR A 108 4.99 30.09 -7.25
C TYR A 108 4.61 29.85 -8.70
N LEU A 109 3.38 29.39 -8.93
CA LEU A 109 2.88 29.08 -10.26
C LEU A 109 1.73 30.00 -10.65
N LYS A 110 1.81 30.59 -11.83
CA LYS A 110 0.72 31.34 -12.47
C LYS A 110 0.16 30.54 -13.63
N LYS A 111 -1.15 30.41 -13.70
CA LYS A 111 -1.89 29.78 -14.79
C LYS A 111 -1.69 30.56 -16.09
N VAL A 112 -1.40 29.85 -17.18
CA VAL A 112 -1.18 30.43 -18.51
C VAL A 112 -2.37 30.13 -19.41
N ASP A 113 -2.77 28.86 -19.49
CA ASP A 113 -3.98 28.38 -20.15
C ASP A 113 -4.72 27.37 -19.26
N ASP A 114 -5.70 26.63 -19.80
CA ASP A 114 -6.53 25.71 -19.03
C ASP A 114 -5.73 24.69 -18.19
N ASP A 115 -4.64 24.16 -18.77
CA ASP A 115 -3.88 23.03 -18.21
C ASP A 115 -2.39 23.36 -17.99
N SER A 116 -1.94 24.58 -18.30
CA SER A 116 -0.52 24.96 -18.17
C SER A 116 -0.28 26.07 -17.15
N TYR A 117 0.88 25.97 -16.48
CA TYR A 117 1.36 26.93 -15.50
C TYR A 117 2.79 27.32 -15.81
N ARG A 118 3.17 28.53 -15.42
CA ARG A 118 4.54 29.02 -15.45
C ARG A 118 5.03 29.35 -14.06
N ILE A 119 6.33 29.24 -13.84
CA ILE A 119 6.98 29.69 -12.60
C ILE A 119 7.08 31.22 -12.60
N VAL A 120 6.71 31.86 -11.49
CA VAL A 120 6.76 33.32 -11.29
C VAL A 120 7.47 33.65 -9.97
N SER A 121 7.79 34.93 -9.77
CA SER A 121 8.39 35.39 -8.50
C SER A 121 7.34 35.44 -7.39
N GLU A 122 7.77 35.32 -6.13
CA GLU A 122 6.93 35.55 -4.94
C GLU A 122 6.18 36.90 -4.95
N LYS A 123 6.74 37.93 -5.59
CA LYS A 123 6.15 39.28 -5.65
C LYS A 123 5.09 39.43 -6.74
N ASP A 124 5.02 38.49 -7.67
CA ASP A 124 4.03 38.50 -8.74
C ASP A 124 2.72 37.89 -8.22
N ASP A 125 1.62 38.16 -8.93
CA ASP A 125 0.38 37.42 -8.70
C ASP A 125 0.59 35.94 -9.07
N TYR A 126 0.13 35.02 -8.22
CA TYR A 126 0.28 33.57 -8.42
C TYR A 126 -1.01 32.83 -8.03
N ASP A 127 -1.24 31.69 -8.67
CA ASP A 127 -2.44 30.88 -8.44
C ASP A 127 -2.16 29.65 -7.55
N ARG A 128 -0.90 29.19 -7.49
CA ARG A 128 -0.48 28.06 -6.65
C ARG A 128 0.88 28.30 -6.02
N GLU A 129 1.06 27.71 -4.85
CA GLU A 129 2.31 27.71 -4.10
C GLU A 129 2.72 26.27 -3.79
N PHE A 130 3.99 25.95 -4.03
CA PHE A 130 4.58 24.64 -3.80
C PHE A 130 5.81 24.78 -2.93
N VAL A 131 5.83 24.15 -1.76
CA VAL A 131 6.91 24.29 -0.77
C VAL A 131 7.77 23.04 -0.75
N TRP A 132 9.09 23.21 -0.76
CA TRP A 132 10.05 22.12 -0.71
C TRP A 132 9.86 21.25 0.54
N LYS A 133 9.87 19.94 0.34
CA LYS A 133 9.79 18.93 1.40
C LYS A 133 11.01 18.05 1.34
N GLU A 134 11.94 18.28 2.26
CA GLU A 134 13.21 17.56 2.32
C GLU A 134 13.01 16.04 2.36
N LYS A 135 12.10 15.55 3.21
CA LYS A 135 11.79 14.12 3.30
C LYS A 135 11.31 13.49 2.00
N ALA A 136 10.65 14.26 1.13
CA ALA A 136 10.12 13.77 -0.14
C ALA A 136 11.01 14.14 -1.34
N HIS A 137 12.07 14.93 -1.13
CA HIS A 137 12.91 15.54 -2.16
C HIS A 137 12.08 16.11 -3.34
N SER A 138 11.01 16.85 -3.00
CA SER A 138 10.06 17.41 -3.97
C SER A 138 9.31 18.59 -3.35
N TYR A 139 8.72 19.45 -4.19
CA TYR A 139 7.83 20.50 -3.73
C TYR A 139 6.41 19.98 -3.58
N CYS A 140 5.71 20.46 -2.56
CA CYS A 140 4.38 19.98 -2.17
C CYS A 140 3.39 21.14 -2.10
N ASP A 141 2.25 21.00 -2.77
CA ASP A 141 1.07 21.84 -2.55
C ASP A 141 0.33 21.34 -1.32
N ARG A 142 0.26 22.19 -0.28
CA ARG A 142 -0.34 21.85 1.01
C ARG A 142 -1.85 21.55 0.92
N HIS A 143 -2.54 22.08 -0.08
CA HIS A 143 -3.99 21.92 -0.20
C HIS A 143 -4.37 20.63 -0.91
N SER A 144 -3.66 20.31 -2.01
CA SER A 144 -3.98 19.16 -2.85
C SER A 144 -3.13 17.92 -2.55
N TYR A 145 -2.09 18.05 -1.72
CA TYR A 145 -1.08 17.00 -1.49
C TYR A 145 -0.45 16.47 -2.78
N ASN A 146 -0.41 17.31 -3.81
CA ASN A 146 0.32 17.02 -5.04
C ASN A 146 1.78 17.39 -4.86
N TYR A 147 2.66 16.63 -5.50
CA TYR A 147 4.10 16.90 -5.47
C TYR A 147 4.62 17.15 -6.88
N ILE A 148 5.62 18.01 -6.97
CA ILE A 148 6.37 18.26 -8.20
C ILE A 148 7.87 18.20 -7.92
N TRP A 149 8.63 17.76 -8.91
CA TRP A 149 10.08 17.70 -8.84
C TRP A 149 10.63 17.90 -10.26
N TYR A 150 11.76 18.60 -10.38
CA TYR A 150 12.39 18.80 -11.68
C TYR A 150 13.55 17.83 -11.84
N ASP A 151 13.43 16.92 -12.80
CA ASP A 151 14.49 15.98 -13.13
C ASP A 151 15.54 16.66 -14.00
N LYS A 152 16.73 16.89 -13.44
CA LYS A 152 17.82 17.55 -14.15
C LYS A 152 18.41 16.71 -15.29
N ASP A 153 18.27 15.38 -15.23
CA ASP A 153 18.83 14.48 -16.25
C ASP A 153 17.99 14.49 -17.52
N SER A 154 16.66 14.39 -17.37
CA SER A 154 15.71 14.48 -18.49
C SER A 154 15.33 15.92 -18.86
N LYS A 155 15.58 16.89 -17.96
CA LYS A 155 15.11 18.28 -18.05
C LYS A 155 13.59 18.38 -18.13
N GLU A 156 12.91 17.49 -17.42
CA GLU A 156 11.45 17.41 -17.41
C GLU A 156 10.91 17.59 -15.99
N TRP A 157 9.74 18.22 -15.89
CA TRP A 157 8.98 18.24 -14.66
C TRP A 157 8.29 16.89 -14.43
N MET A 158 8.42 16.40 -13.20
CA MET A 158 7.80 15.18 -12.70
C MET A 158 6.69 15.55 -11.73
N TYR A 159 5.57 14.86 -11.82
CA TYR A 159 4.34 15.15 -11.10
C TYR A 159 3.87 13.93 -10.32
N TRP A 160 3.53 14.13 -9.05
CA TRP A 160 2.80 13.17 -8.25
C TRP A 160 1.41 13.75 -7.95
N ILE A 161 0.40 13.20 -8.61
CA ILE A 161 -0.99 13.65 -8.45
C ILE A 161 -1.70 12.66 -7.55
N TYR A 162 -2.04 13.05 -6.32
CA TYR A 162 -2.52 12.13 -5.28
C TYR A 162 -3.67 11.24 -5.74
N THR A 163 -4.60 11.78 -6.54
CA THR A 163 -5.78 11.04 -7.03
C THR A 163 -5.48 10.03 -8.15
N ILE A 164 -4.25 9.97 -8.65
CA ILE A 164 -3.83 9.08 -9.76
C ILE A 164 -2.61 8.26 -9.33
N SER A 165 -1.56 8.91 -8.81
CA SER A 165 -0.29 8.27 -8.48
C SER A 165 -0.41 7.22 -7.38
N ASP A 166 -1.35 7.37 -6.44
CA ASP A 166 -1.54 6.42 -5.33
C ASP A 166 -1.98 5.02 -5.81
N ASP A 167 -2.62 4.92 -6.99
CA ASP A 167 -2.96 3.64 -7.63
C ASP A 167 -1.72 2.81 -8.01
N TYR A 168 -0.53 3.42 -8.03
CA TYR A 168 0.74 2.82 -8.47
C TYR A 168 1.75 2.62 -7.32
N SER A 169 1.30 2.77 -6.07
CA SER A 169 2.08 2.52 -4.85
C SER A 169 3.32 3.42 -4.75
N ILE A 170 4.52 2.85 -4.77
CA ILE A 170 5.81 3.57 -4.75
C ILE A 170 6.19 4.14 -6.14
N TYR A 171 5.59 3.59 -7.20
CA TYR A 171 5.64 4.15 -8.55
C TYR A 171 4.48 5.12 -8.72
N GLY A 172 4.39 5.81 -9.85
CA GLY A 172 3.27 6.70 -10.15
C GLY A 172 3.66 8.15 -10.34
N TRP A 173 4.96 8.46 -10.40
CA TRP A 173 5.40 9.72 -10.97
C TRP A 173 4.94 9.83 -12.41
N MET A 174 4.50 11.01 -12.78
CA MET A 174 3.96 11.32 -14.08
C MET A 174 4.84 12.38 -14.73
N LYS A 175 4.87 12.39 -16.05
CA LYS A 175 5.46 13.47 -16.83
C LYS A 175 4.58 13.77 -18.04
N TYR A 176 4.70 14.99 -18.53
CA TYR A 176 4.00 15.45 -19.72
C TYR A 176 5.01 15.79 -20.79
N ASP A 177 4.90 15.13 -21.94
CA ASP A 177 5.75 15.36 -23.11
C ASP A 177 4.90 15.57 -24.37
N GLU A 178 5.53 15.64 -25.54
CA GLU A 178 4.86 15.79 -26.85
C GLU A 178 3.83 14.69 -27.17
N ASN A 179 3.96 13.51 -26.56
CA ASN A 179 3.04 12.38 -26.70
C ASN A 179 1.96 12.35 -25.60
N GLY A 180 1.98 13.35 -24.70
CA GLY A 180 1.04 13.58 -23.61
C GLY A 180 1.50 12.98 -22.28
N TRP A 181 0.52 12.70 -21.41
CA TRP A 181 0.80 12.19 -20.06
C TRP A 181 1.29 10.74 -20.08
N THR A 182 2.44 10.51 -19.46
CA THR A 182 2.97 9.19 -19.12
C THR A 182 3.10 9.04 -17.61
N ILE A 183 3.10 7.80 -17.13
CA ILE A 183 3.17 7.43 -15.72
C ILE A 183 4.17 6.30 -15.52
N GLU A 184 4.96 6.40 -14.47
CA GLU A 184 5.89 5.39 -14.02
C GLU A 184 5.12 4.22 -13.44
N THR A 185 5.44 3.02 -13.92
CA THR A 185 4.92 1.76 -13.40
C THR A 185 6.09 0.85 -13.02
N LYS A 186 5.79 -0.28 -12.36
CA LYS A 186 6.79 -1.30 -12.05
C LYS A 186 7.57 -1.80 -13.28
N ASP A 187 6.96 -1.77 -14.47
CA ASP A 187 7.57 -2.20 -15.72
C ASP A 187 8.20 -1.04 -16.52
N GLY A 188 8.32 0.15 -15.91
CA GLY A 188 8.80 1.37 -16.55
C GLY A 188 7.67 2.34 -16.92
N TRP A 189 8.03 3.35 -17.72
CA TRP A 189 7.13 4.43 -18.14
C TRP A 189 6.11 3.94 -19.17
N LYS A 190 4.83 4.25 -18.94
CA LYS A 190 3.72 3.90 -19.85
C LYS A 190 2.81 5.10 -20.06
N LYS A 191 2.09 5.13 -21.18
CA LYS A 191 1.05 6.14 -21.42
C LYS A 191 0.00 6.09 -20.31
N LEU A 192 -0.40 7.26 -19.79
CA LEU A 192 -1.41 7.34 -18.74
C LEU A 192 -2.73 6.73 -19.25
N PRO A 193 -3.28 5.70 -18.58
CA PRO A 193 -4.53 5.07 -19.00
C PRO A 193 -5.71 6.05 -19.09
N GLU A 194 -6.59 5.86 -20.07
CA GLU A 194 -7.76 6.72 -20.29
C GLU A 194 -8.80 6.69 -19.16
N LYS A 195 -8.73 5.67 -18.29
CA LYS A 195 -9.61 5.58 -17.11
C LYS A 195 -9.43 6.74 -16.12
N HIS A 196 -8.27 7.40 -16.14
CA HIS A 196 -8.00 8.53 -15.24
C HIS A 196 -8.53 9.83 -15.85
N ASN A 197 -9.21 10.65 -15.05
CA ASN A 197 -9.69 11.95 -15.50
C ASN A 197 -8.51 12.89 -15.76
N ARG A 198 -8.27 13.22 -17.04
CA ARG A 198 -7.19 14.10 -17.48
C ARG A 198 -7.52 15.60 -17.38
N GLU A 199 -8.80 15.98 -17.22
CA GLU A 199 -9.24 17.38 -17.10
C GLU A 199 -8.73 18.07 -15.81
N ARG A 200 -8.18 17.30 -14.88
CA ARG A 200 -7.61 17.82 -13.62
C ARG A 200 -6.09 17.83 -13.63
N LEU A 201 -5.49 17.35 -14.72
CA LEU A 201 -4.05 17.36 -14.90
C LEU A 201 -3.60 18.71 -15.42
N TRP A 202 -2.41 19.09 -15.01
CA TRP A 202 -1.78 20.33 -15.43
C TRP A 202 -0.28 20.14 -15.43
N TYR A 203 0.41 20.93 -16.23
CA TYR A 203 1.86 20.86 -16.38
C TYR A 203 2.49 22.24 -16.31
N ILE A 204 3.80 22.26 -16.11
CA ILE A 204 4.62 23.46 -16.03
C ILE A 204 5.26 23.64 -17.39
N VAL A 205 5.03 24.79 -18.01
CA VAL A 205 5.73 25.22 -19.20
C VAL A 205 6.98 26.00 -18.80
N GLU A 206 8.15 25.57 -19.30
CA GLU A 206 9.35 26.39 -19.25
C GLU A 206 9.28 27.44 -20.38
N MET A 207 9.68 28.68 -20.08
CA MET A 207 9.79 29.77 -21.07
C MET A 207 11.13 29.73 -21.79
#